data_AF-A0A2J6H1C6-F1
#
_entry.id   AF-A0A2J6H1C6-F1
#
_cell.length_a   1.000
_cell.length_b   1.000
_cell.length_c   1.000
_cell.angle_alpha   90.00
_cell.angle_beta   90.00
_cell.angle_gamma   90.00
#
_symmetry.space_group_name_H-M   'P 1'
#
loop_
_entity.id
_entity.type
_entity.pdbx_description
1 polymer ?
#
loop_
_entity_poly.entity_id
_entity_poly.type
_entity_poly.pdbx_seq_one_letter_code
_entity_poly.pdbx_strand_id
1 'polypeptide(L)'
;MFLFQLNLPEKMAFIYLAKKMVTVDDGIVDDYERHLLDIMSNEMQISVNDHSIVFDLEKLASEFQSEFSRKICLVELLSLALVNEDYNQKQKDLLLGLCNFFDISKNNFSELESWVLKMMNLYKEGIELIKS
;
A
#
# COMPACT_ATOMS: atom_id res chain seq x y z
N MET A 1 -1.34 -3.19 10.28
CA MET A 1 -0.32 -2.68 9.36
C MET A 1 1.05 -3.15 9.84
N PHE A 2 1.99 -3.38 8.93
CA PHE A 2 3.33 -3.93 9.15
C PHE A 2 4.43 -2.93 8.77
N LEU A 3 4.09 -1.67 8.50
CA LEU A 3 5.01 -0.67 7.95
C LEU A 3 6.14 -0.31 8.90
N PHE A 4 5.94 -0.50 10.20
CA PHE A 4 7.00 -0.32 11.20
C PHE A 4 8.20 -1.26 10.98
N GLN A 5 8.01 -2.39 10.29
CA GLN A 5 9.07 -3.38 10.02
C GLN A 5 9.96 -3.02 8.82
N LEU A 6 9.57 -2.02 8.03
CA LEU A 6 10.38 -1.52 6.93
C LEU A 6 11.55 -0.68 7.45
N ASN A 7 12.68 -0.73 6.75
CA ASN A 7 13.79 0.20 7.01
C ASN A 7 13.48 1.60 6.45
N LEU A 8 14.31 2.60 6.76
CA LEU A 8 14.03 3.98 6.36
C LEU A 8 13.92 4.17 4.83
N PRO A 9 14.85 3.67 3.99
CA PRO A 9 14.67 3.69 2.53
C PRO A 9 13.35 3.07 2.05
N GLU A 10 12.99 1.89 2.57
CA GLU A 10 11.75 1.19 2.23
C GLU A 10 10.51 1.97 2.67
N LYS A 11 10.53 2.60 3.85
CA LYS A 11 9.45 3.47 4.34
C LYS A 11 9.25 4.69 3.44
N MET A 12 10.35 5.32 3.04
CA MET A 12 10.30 6.45 2.11
C MET A 12 9.76 6.00 0.74
N ALA A 13 10.22 4.87 0.22
CA ALA A 13 9.70 4.34 -1.04
C ALA A 13 8.20 4.01 -0.94
N PHE A 14 7.81 3.35 0.15
CA PHE A 14 6.43 2.94 0.41
C PHE A 14 5.49 4.14 0.40
N ILE A 15 5.82 5.24 1.08
CA ILE A 15 4.88 6.37 1.17
C ILE A 15 4.66 7.06 -0.18
N TYR A 16 5.67 7.08 -1.06
CA TYR A 16 5.48 7.54 -2.45
C TYR A 16 4.62 6.58 -3.27
N LEU A 17 4.78 5.26 -3.08
CA LEU A 17 3.91 4.27 -3.71
C LEU A 17 2.46 4.39 -3.21
N ALA A 18 2.26 4.59 -1.90
CA ALA A 18 0.93 4.78 -1.30
C ALA A 18 0.26 6.06 -1.80
N LYS A 19 1.00 7.18 -1.86
CA LYS A 19 0.51 8.43 -2.47
C LYS A 19 0.16 8.22 -3.94
N LYS A 20 0.97 7.46 -4.69
CA LYS A 20 0.65 7.15 -6.08
C LYS A 20 -0.59 6.27 -6.19
N MET A 21 -0.77 5.32 -5.28
CA MET A 21 -1.89 4.38 -5.27
C MET A 21 -3.23 5.10 -5.18
N VAL A 22 -3.35 6.08 -4.28
CA VAL A 22 -4.59 6.87 -4.12
C VAL A 22 -4.78 7.87 -5.26
N THR A 23 -3.70 8.44 -5.80
CA THR A 23 -3.76 9.43 -6.89
C THR A 23 -3.74 8.83 -8.31
N VAL A 24 -3.73 7.51 -8.48
CA VAL A 24 -3.52 6.91 -9.82
C VAL A 24 -4.69 7.19 -10.77
N ASP A 25 -5.86 7.46 -10.21
CA ASP A 25 -7.10 7.59 -10.96
C ASP A 25 -7.34 8.99 -11.51
N ASP A 26 -7.34 10.00 -10.64
CA ASP A 26 -7.64 11.39 -10.97
C ASP A 26 -6.49 12.36 -10.65
N GLY A 27 -5.45 11.89 -9.96
CA GLY A 27 -4.31 12.70 -9.53
C GLY A 27 -4.55 13.54 -8.28
N ILE A 28 -5.70 13.40 -7.62
CA ILE A 28 -6.12 14.20 -6.47
C ILE A 28 -5.97 13.34 -5.21
N VAL A 29 -5.60 13.97 -4.09
CA VAL A 29 -5.66 13.36 -2.76
C VAL A 29 -6.80 14.03 -2.01
N ASP A 30 -7.89 13.31 -1.78
CA ASP A 30 -9.01 13.81 -0.98
C ASP A 30 -8.72 13.77 0.54
N ASP A 31 -9.66 14.26 1.36
CA ASP A 31 -9.49 14.30 2.82
C ASP A 31 -9.38 12.91 3.45
N TYR A 32 -10.07 11.93 2.89
CA TYR A 32 -10.06 10.54 3.37
C TYR A 32 -8.74 9.85 3.03
N GLU A 33 -8.26 9.99 1.80
CA GLU A 33 -6.97 9.49 1.35
C GLU A 33 -5.82 10.15 2.09
N ARG A 34 -5.90 11.47 2.34
CA ARG A 34 -4.94 12.20 3.17
C ARG A 34 -4.89 11.62 4.58
N HIS A 35 -6.04 11.36 5.18
CA HIS A 35 -6.11 10.74 6.50
C HIS A 35 -5.44 9.35 6.54
N LEU A 36 -5.65 8.52 5.52
CA LEU A 36 -4.99 7.22 5.41
C LEU A 36 -3.47 7.33 5.27
N LEU A 37 -3.00 8.26 4.42
CA LEU A 37 -1.56 8.54 4.28
C LEU A 37 -0.94 9.04 5.59
N ASP A 38 -1.67 9.86 6.36
CA ASP A 38 -1.23 10.33 7.68
C ASP A 38 -1.12 9.17 8.68
N ILE A 39 -2.08 8.24 8.71
CA ILE A 39 -2.01 7.03 9.55
C ILE A 39 -0.76 6.21 9.20
N MET A 40 -0.53 5.94 7.92
CA MET A 40 0.65 5.23 7.43
C MET A 40 1.95 5.92 7.82
N SER A 41 2.01 7.24 7.65
CA SER A 41 3.20 8.05 7.98
C SER A 41 3.51 8.02 9.47
N ASN A 42 2.47 8.09 10.31
CA ASN A 42 2.58 8.01 11.76
C ASN A 42 3.10 6.64 12.22
N GLU A 43 2.59 5.54 11.65
CA GLU A 43 3.10 4.18 11.95
C GLU A 43 4.59 4.05 11.58
N MET A 44 4.97 4.58 10.41
CA MET A 44 6.35 4.55 9.94
C MET A 44 7.28 5.50 10.71
N GLN A 45 6.72 6.45 11.46
CA GLN A 45 7.43 7.56 12.09
C GLN A 45 8.24 8.40 11.10
N ILE A 46 7.64 8.68 9.93
CA ILE A 46 8.23 9.53 8.90
C ILE A 46 7.40 10.79 8.68
N SER A 47 8.06 11.87 8.29
CA SER A 47 7.39 13.07 7.79
C SER A 47 7.40 13.05 6.28
N VAL A 48 6.23 13.14 5.66
CA VAL A 48 6.11 13.24 4.21
C VAL A 48 6.32 14.69 3.82
N ASN A 49 7.50 15.00 3.29
CA ASN A 49 7.68 16.30 2.65
C ASN A 49 7.06 16.23 1.25
N ASP A 50 6.17 17.18 0.95
CA ASP A 50 5.43 17.30 -0.31
C ASP A 50 6.31 17.71 -1.52
N HIS A 51 7.62 17.49 -1.43
CA HIS A 51 8.51 17.72 -2.57
C HIS A 51 8.10 16.82 -3.73
N SER A 52 7.93 17.41 -4.90
CA SER A 52 7.56 16.75 -6.14
C SER A 52 8.69 15.82 -6.59
N ILE A 53 8.77 14.62 -6.01
CA ILE A 53 9.58 13.54 -6.56
C ILE A 53 8.87 13.05 -7.82
N VAL A 54 9.61 13.00 -8.93
CA VAL A 54 9.15 12.34 -10.15
C VAL A 54 8.92 10.87 -9.83
N PHE A 55 7.69 10.40 -10.00
CA PHE A 55 7.35 9.01 -9.73
C PHE A 55 8.09 8.08 -10.69
N ASP A 56 8.86 7.15 -10.13
CA ASP A 56 9.59 6.12 -10.85
C ASP A 56 9.38 4.79 -10.12
N LEU A 57 8.56 3.92 -10.71
CA LEU A 57 8.17 2.66 -10.10
C LEU A 57 9.36 1.71 -9.90
N GLU A 58 10.26 1.63 -10.89
CA GLU A 58 11.43 0.75 -10.84
C GLU A 58 12.37 1.20 -9.72
N LYS A 59 12.66 2.50 -9.66
CA LYS A 59 13.50 3.05 -8.60
C LYS A 59 12.91 2.81 -7.21
N LEU A 60 11.62 3.08 -7.02
CA LEU A 60 10.96 2.87 -5.72
C LEU A 60 10.91 1.38 -5.35
N ALA A 61 10.61 0.50 -6.31
CA ALA A 61 10.63 -0.94 -6.09
C ALA A 61 12.02 -1.45 -5.72
N SER A 62 13.08 -0.86 -6.29
CA SER A 62 14.46 -1.27 -6.03
C SER A 62 14.91 -1.05 -4.58
N GLU A 63 14.20 -0.25 -3.78
CA GLU A 63 14.52 -0.04 -2.36
C GLU A 63 14.16 -1.28 -1.50
N PHE A 64 13.24 -2.13 -1.95
CA PHE A 64 12.76 -3.32 -1.22
C PHE A 64 13.63 -4.55 -1.49
N GLN A 65 14.70 -4.72 -0.71
CA GLN A 65 15.71 -5.74 -0.97
C GLN A 65 15.23 -7.17 -0.66
N SER A 66 14.42 -7.33 0.39
CA SER A 66 14.02 -8.65 0.89
C SER A 66 12.65 -9.08 0.36
N GLU A 67 12.42 -10.38 0.20
CA GLU A 67 11.07 -10.89 -0.13
C GLU A 67 10.06 -10.48 0.95
N PHE A 68 10.49 -10.43 2.20
CA PHE A 68 9.68 -10.01 3.33
C PHE A 68 9.18 -8.56 3.19
N SER A 69 10.08 -7.61 2.92
CA SER A 69 9.73 -6.20 2.76
C SER A 69 8.92 -5.94 1.48
N ARG A 70 9.18 -6.69 0.40
CA ARG A 70 8.34 -6.69 -0.82
C ARG A 70 6.90 -7.14 -0.54
N LYS A 71 6.72 -8.21 0.23
CA LYS A 71 5.40 -8.70 0.63
C LYS A 71 4.68 -7.74 1.57
N ILE A 72 5.38 -7.10 2.50
CA ILE A 72 4.82 -6.01 3.32
C ILE A 72 4.30 -4.89 2.42
N CYS A 73 5.11 -4.42 1.47
CA CYS A 73 4.71 -3.36 0.53
C CYS A 73 3.42 -3.72 -0.21
N LEU A 74 3.33 -4.93 -0.79
CA LEU A 74 2.15 -5.37 -1.52
C LEU A 74 0.91 -5.47 -0.62
N VAL A 75 1.04 -6.05 0.58
CA VAL A 75 -0.07 -6.21 1.53
C VAL A 75 -0.65 -4.86 1.96
N GLU A 76 0.21 -3.89 2.26
CA GLU A 76 -0.22 -2.58 2.74
C GLU A 76 -0.83 -1.74 1.60
N LEU A 77 -0.29 -1.83 0.38
CA LEU A 77 -0.90 -1.21 -0.80
C LEU A 77 -2.23 -1.87 -1.20
N LEU A 78 -2.35 -3.20 -1.09
CA LEU A 78 -3.62 -3.91 -1.30
C LEU A 78 -4.67 -3.46 -0.29
N SER A 79 -4.28 -3.31 0.99
CA SER A 79 -5.17 -2.84 2.05
C SER A 79 -5.69 -1.43 1.75
N LEU A 80 -4.83 -0.56 1.18
CA LEU A 80 -5.19 0.78 0.73
C LEU A 80 -6.15 0.75 -0.48
N ALA A 81 -5.88 -0.10 -1.47
CA ALA A 81 -6.72 -0.26 -2.66
C ALA A 81 -8.14 -0.71 -2.34
N LEU A 82 -8.25 -1.66 -1.40
CA LEU A 82 -9.50 -2.36 -1.11
C LEU A 82 -10.38 -1.62 -0.10
N VAL A 83 -9.87 -0.56 0.54
CA VAL A 83 -10.56 0.12 1.64
C VAL A 83 -11.89 0.77 1.20
N ASN A 84 -11.94 1.29 -0.03
CA ASN A 84 -13.11 1.98 -0.58
C ASN A 84 -13.94 1.12 -1.53
N GLU A 85 -13.66 -0.19 -1.60
CA GLU A 85 -14.32 -1.17 -2.49
C GLU A 85 -14.23 -0.85 -4.01
N ASP A 86 -13.58 0.25 -4.40
CA ASP A 86 -13.33 0.70 -5.78
C ASP A 86 -11.91 0.36 -6.26
N TYR A 87 -11.57 -0.93 -6.18
CA TYR A 87 -10.29 -1.43 -6.67
C TYR A 87 -10.27 -1.50 -8.20
N ASN A 88 -9.93 -0.37 -8.82
CA ASN A 88 -10.02 -0.16 -10.26
C ASN A 88 -8.82 -0.72 -11.04
N GLN A 89 -8.88 -0.60 -12.37
CA GLN A 89 -7.86 -1.16 -13.25
C GLN A 89 -6.49 -0.49 -13.11
N LYS A 90 -6.42 0.82 -12.86
CA LYS A 90 -5.14 1.52 -12.76
C LYS A 90 -4.38 1.15 -11.48
N GLN A 91 -5.11 0.99 -10.39
CA GLN A 91 -4.59 0.45 -9.12
C GLN A 91 -4.08 -0.98 -9.28
N LYS A 92 -4.83 -1.83 -10.00
CA LYS A 92 -4.40 -3.20 -10.37
C LYS A 92 -3.11 -3.17 -11.17
N ASP A 93 -3.03 -2.31 -12.17
CA ASP A 93 -1.86 -2.20 -13.05
C ASP A 93 -0.61 -1.76 -12.27
N LEU A 94 -0.75 -0.86 -11.29
CA LEU A 94 0.33 -0.46 -10.39
C LEU A 94 0.84 -1.63 -9.54
N LEU A 95 -0.07 -2.39 -8.91
CA LEU A 95 0.27 -3.57 -8.10
C LEU A 95 0.89 -4.70 -8.93
N LEU A 96 0.38 -4.95 -10.14
CA LEU A 96 0.97 -5.93 -11.07
C LEU A 96 2.35 -5.48 -11.56
N GLY A 97 2.55 -4.18 -11.77
CA GLY A 97 3.86 -3.60 -12.05
C GLY A 97 4.86 -3.89 -10.93
N LEU A 98 4.47 -3.67 -9.68
CA LEU A 98 5.29 -4.03 -8.51
C LEU A 98 5.58 -5.52 -8.44
N CYS A 99 4.59 -6.38 -8.71
CA CYS A 99 4.81 -7.83 -8.73
C CYS A 99 5.90 -8.25 -9.72
N ASN A 100 5.94 -7.61 -10.91
CA ASN A 100 6.97 -7.87 -11.90
C ASN A 100 8.36 -7.47 -11.39
N PHE A 101 8.51 -6.29 -10.76
CA PHE A 101 9.79 -5.86 -10.18
C PHE A 101 10.20 -6.70 -8.96
N PHE A 102 9.23 -7.17 -8.19
CA PHE A 102 9.46 -7.96 -6.99
C PHE A 102 9.66 -9.46 -7.25
N ASP A 103 9.51 -9.92 -8.49
CA ASP A 103 9.49 -11.33 -8.88
C ASP A 103 8.45 -12.15 -8.07
N ILE A 104 7.27 -11.54 -7.87
CA ILE A 104 6.13 -12.18 -7.18
C ILE A 104 5.24 -12.83 -8.24
N SER A 105 5.07 -14.14 -8.15
CA SER A 105 4.18 -14.87 -9.07
C SER A 105 2.72 -14.43 -8.91
N LYS A 106 1.91 -14.60 -9.96
CA LYS A 106 0.46 -14.34 -9.91
C LYS A 106 -0.26 -15.13 -8.82
N ASN A 107 0.18 -16.38 -8.58
CA ASN A 107 -0.40 -17.22 -7.53
C ASN A 107 -0.10 -16.63 -6.14
N ASN A 108 1.16 -16.26 -5.88
CA ASN A 108 1.55 -15.63 -4.62
C ASN A 108 0.81 -14.30 -4.41
N PHE A 109 0.67 -13.48 -5.47
CA PHE A 109 -0.09 -12.24 -5.38
C PHE A 109 -1.56 -12.47 -5.06
N SER A 110 -2.21 -13.45 -5.71
CA SER A 110 -3.60 -13.81 -5.44
C SER A 110 -3.80 -14.33 -4.02
N GLU A 111 -2.83 -15.06 -3.47
CA GLU A 111 -2.85 -15.50 -2.08
C GLU A 111 -2.78 -14.31 -1.10
N LEU A 112 -1.91 -13.33 -1.36
CA LEU A 112 -1.82 -12.10 -0.58
C LEU A 112 -3.14 -11.32 -0.64
N GLU A 113 -3.70 -11.13 -1.83
CA GLU A 113 -4.97 -10.44 -2.04
C GLU A 113 -6.12 -11.13 -1.28
N SER A 114 -6.23 -12.45 -1.41
CA SER A 114 -7.24 -13.24 -0.69
C SER A 114 -7.09 -13.12 0.83
N TRP A 115 -5.85 -13.10 1.33
CA TRP A 115 -5.58 -12.94 2.75
C TRP A 115 -5.94 -11.53 3.24
N VAL A 116 -5.61 -10.47 2.49
CA VAL A 116 -5.97 -9.09 2.83
C VAL A 116 -7.48 -8.93 2.92
N LEU A 117 -8.24 -9.46 1.95
CA LEU A 117 -9.71 -9.42 1.97
C LEU A 117 -10.30 -10.09 3.22
N LYS A 118 -9.77 -11.27 3.60
CA LYS A 118 -10.20 -11.97 4.83
C LYS A 118 -9.90 -11.15 6.07
N MET A 119 -8.69 -10.61 6.17
CA MET A 119 -8.26 -9.76 7.28
C MET A 119 -9.18 -8.54 7.44
N MET A 120 -9.49 -7.85 6.34
CA MET A 120 -10.37 -6.67 6.35
C MET A 120 -11.78 -7.03 6.80
N ASN A 121 -12.33 -8.16 6.35
CA ASN A 121 -13.65 -8.62 6.79
C ASN A 121 -13.68 -8.92 8.29
N LEU A 122 -12.63 -9.55 8.84
CA LEU A 122 -12.51 -9.79 10.28
C LEU A 122 -12.38 -8.48 11.07
N TYR A 123 -11.67 -7.48 10.55
CA TYR A 123 -11.62 -6.15 11.18
C TYR A 123 -12.99 -5.47 11.16
N LYS A 124 -13.72 -5.52 10.04
CA LYS A 124 -15.10 -4.99 9.94
C LYS A 124 -16.01 -5.66 10.98
N GLU A 125 -15.98 -6.98 11.07
CA GLU A 125 -16.74 -7.75 12.08
C GLU A 125 -16.37 -7.34 13.51
N GLY A 126 -15.07 -7.25 13.81
CA GLY A 126 -14.59 -6.82 15.13
C GLY A 126 -15.06 -5.41 15.52
N ILE A 127 -15.08 -4.47 14.57
CA ILE A 127 -15.59 -3.11 14.82
C ILE A 127 -17.08 -3.13 15.18
N GLU A 128 -17.89 -3.90 14.46
CA GLU A 128 -19.33 -3.98 14.73
C GLU A 128 -19.62 -4.62 16.11
N LEU A 129 -18.84 -5.63 16.50
CA LEU A 129 -18.92 -6.24 17.84
C LEU A 129 -18.50 -5.29 18.96
N ILE A 130 -17.54 -4.41 18.73
CA ILE A 130 -17.08 -3.43 19.74
C ILE A 130 -18.09 -2.29 19.90
N LYS A 131 -18.79 -1.92 18.82
CA LYS A 131 -19.80 -0.86 18.82
C LYS A 131 -21.16 -1.31 19.39
N SER A 132 -21.43 -2.61 19.43
CA SER A 132 -22.68 -3.20 19.97
C SER A 132 -22.72 -3.18 21.50
#